data_AF-A0A7S0UCK9-F1
#
_entry.id   AF-A0A7S0UCK9-F1
#
_cell.length_a   1.000
_cell.length_b   1.000
_cell.length_c   1.000
_cell.angle_alpha   90.00
_cell.angle_beta   90.00
_cell.angle_gamma   90.00
#
_symmetry.space_group_name_H-M   'P 1'
#
loop_
_entity.id
_entity.type
_entity.pdbx_description
1 polymer ?
#
loop_
_entity_poly.entity_id
_entity_poly.type
_entity_poly.pdbx_seq_one_letter_code
_entity_poly.pdbx_strand_id
1 'polypeptide(L)'
;PVRLLGVVFLMGVSVAGWCMVLLSSERYLYMGLILGWAMPVLALQFSFGGHVTLREGKLTALSVIIPTLYLCLCDAYAISMGVWAINEKYLIGIHFGPLPLEEATFFLITNCMVVQGALLFVRASEKVQQASGGGG
;
A
#
# COMPACT_ATOMS: atom_id res chain seq x y z
N PRO A 1 18.97 7.41 9.62
CA PRO A 1 19.36 6.62 8.43
C PRO A 1 18.22 5.76 7.85
N VAL A 2 17.59 4.87 8.63
CA VAL A 2 16.59 3.91 8.11
C VAL A 2 15.33 4.58 7.53
N ARG A 3 14.84 5.66 8.15
CA ARG A 3 13.70 6.44 7.61
C ARG A 3 13.98 7.05 6.24
N LEU A 4 15.12 7.73 6.09
CA LEU A 4 15.51 8.35 4.83
C LEU A 4 15.67 7.30 3.73
N LEU A 5 16.30 6.17 4.05
CA LEU A 5 16.49 5.07 3.10
C LEU A 5 15.16 4.48 2.65
N GLY A 6 14.20 4.28 3.57
CA GLY A 6 12.85 3.84 3.22
C GLY A 6 12.08 4.84 2.36
N VAL A 7 12.17 6.15 2.67
CA VAL A 7 11.55 7.20 1.86
C VAL A 7 12.14 7.25 0.45
N VAL A 8 13.46 7.23 0.33
CA VAL A 8 14.15 7.23 -0.97
C VAL A 8 13.78 5.99 -1.78
N PHE A 9 13.72 4.82 -1.13
CA PHE A 9 13.27 3.58 -1.78
C PHE A 9 11.83 3.71 -2.31
N LEU A 10 10.88 4.14 -1.47
CA LEU A 10 9.48 4.31 -1.87
C LEU A 10 9.33 5.33 -3.01
N MET A 11 10.06 6.45 -2.95
CA MET A 11 10.07 7.43 -4.04
C MET A 11 10.68 6.86 -5.32
N GLY A 12 11.73 6.02 -5.22
CA GLY A 12 12.28 5.31 -6.36
C GLY A 12 11.27 4.37 -7.03
N VAL A 13 10.48 3.65 -6.23
CA VAL A 13 9.38 2.80 -6.72
C VAL A 13 8.28 3.63 -7.39
N SER A 14 7.95 4.81 -6.85
CA SER A 14 7.02 5.75 -7.50
C SER A 14 7.51 6.19 -8.88
N VAL A 15 8.78 6.58 -8.98
CA VAL A 15 9.39 6.98 -10.25
C VAL A 15 9.36 5.82 -11.23
N ALA A 16 9.69 4.61 -10.79
CA ALA A 16 9.59 3.41 -11.62
C ALA A 16 8.14 3.18 -12.12
N GLY A 17 7.14 3.35 -11.25
CA GLY A 17 5.72 3.27 -11.61
C GLY A 17 5.33 4.29 -12.69
N TRP A 18 5.74 5.56 -12.54
CA TRP A 18 5.51 6.57 -13.58
C TRP A 18 6.29 6.30 -14.87
N CYS A 19 7.51 5.78 -14.78
CA CYS A 19 8.25 5.32 -15.96
C CYS A 19 7.52 4.18 -16.67
N MET A 20 6.91 3.24 -15.95
CA MET A 20 6.09 2.19 -16.55
C MET A 20 4.90 2.78 -17.31
N VAL A 21 4.22 3.78 -16.74
CA VAL A 21 3.10 4.48 -17.40
C VAL A 21 3.55 5.23 -18.66
N LEU A 22 4.69 5.93 -18.60
CA LEU A 22 5.13 6.83 -19.68
C LEU A 22 5.91 6.13 -20.79
N LEU A 23 6.62 5.04 -20.49
CA LEU A 23 7.57 4.40 -21.40
C LEU A 23 7.12 3.02 -21.90
N SER A 24 6.08 2.44 -21.29
CA SER A 24 5.66 1.06 -21.60
C SER A 24 4.32 1.00 -22.32
N SER A 25 4.02 -0.16 -22.91
CA SER A 25 2.73 -0.46 -23.51
C SER A 25 1.61 -0.46 -22.46
N GLU A 26 0.35 -0.39 -22.92
CA GLU A 26 -0.87 -0.41 -22.09
C GLU A 26 -0.86 -1.54 -21.05
N ARG A 27 -0.17 -2.66 -21.34
CA ARG A 27 0.04 -3.81 -20.46
C ARG A 27 0.53 -3.50 -19.04
N TYR A 28 1.26 -2.42 -18.83
CA TYR A 28 1.81 -2.07 -17.50
C TYR A 28 1.05 -0.92 -16.84
N LEU A 29 0.01 -0.40 -17.49
CA LEU A 29 -0.67 0.81 -17.05
C LEU A 29 -1.24 0.65 -15.65
N TYR A 30 -1.89 -0.49 -15.36
CA TYR A 30 -2.55 -0.66 -14.06
C TYR A 30 -1.54 -0.74 -12.91
N MET A 31 -0.51 -1.58 -13.05
CA MET A 31 0.59 -1.66 -12.08
C MET A 31 1.32 -0.32 -11.93
N GLY A 32 1.62 0.34 -13.05
CA GLY A 32 2.33 1.62 -13.06
C GLY A 32 1.56 2.72 -12.35
N LEU A 33 0.23 2.77 -12.52
CA LEU A 33 -0.63 3.70 -11.79
C LEU A 33 -0.60 3.39 -10.29
N ILE A 34 -0.85 2.14 -9.88
CA ILE A 34 -0.82 1.74 -8.47
C ILE A 34 0.48 2.19 -7.79
N LEU A 35 1.64 1.87 -8.38
CA LEU A 35 2.94 2.23 -7.82
C LEU A 35 3.23 3.73 -7.90
N GLY A 36 2.90 4.36 -9.03
CA GLY A 36 3.23 5.75 -9.32
C GLY A 36 2.64 6.73 -8.30
N TRP A 37 1.36 6.57 -7.95
CA TRP A 37 0.69 7.52 -7.06
C TRP A 37 0.66 7.08 -5.58
N ALA A 38 0.62 5.78 -5.30
CA ALA A 38 0.46 5.32 -3.90
C ALA A 38 1.77 5.38 -3.12
N MET A 39 2.90 5.12 -3.79
CA MET A 39 4.21 5.12 -3.13
C MET A 39 4.62 6.49 -2.53
N PRO A 40 4.34 7.65 -3.15
CA PRO A 40 4.55 8.96 -2.53
C PRO A 40 3.76 9.16 -1.24
N VAL A 41 2.51 8.67 -1.18
CA VAL A 41 1.69 8.76 0.02
C VAL A 41 2.27 7.89 1.13
N LEU A 42 2.67 6.66 0.80
CA LEU A 42 3.37 5.78 1.74
C LEU A 42 4.70 6.37 2.18
N ALA A 43 5.46 7.00 1.29
CA ALA A 43 6.71 7.66 1.61
C ALA A 43 6.49 8.80 2.61
N LEU A 44 5.44 9.61 2.41
CA LEU A 44 5.05 10.66 3.34
C LEU A 44 4.71 10.06 4.71
N GLN A 45 3.84 9.06 4.78
CA GLN A 45 3.45 8.40 6.03
C GLN A 45 4.66 7.77 6.75
N PHE A 46 5.51 7.06 6.01
CA PHE A 46 6.73 6.44 6.53
C PHE A 46 7.74 7.50 7.00
N SER A 47 7.76 8.68 6.35
CA SER A 47 8.60 9.79 6.79
C SER A 47 8.24 10.22 8.20
N PHE A 48 6.96 10.22 8.61
CA PHE A 48 6.54 10.59 9.98
C PHE A 48 6.56 9.40 10.96
N GLY A 49 6.23 8.19 10.51
CA GLY A 49 5.93 7.04 11.37
C GLY A 49 6.90 5.86 11.29
N GLY A 50 7.86 5.86 10.36
CA GLY A 50 8.62 4.67 10.00
C GLY A 50 9.40 4.00 11.14
N HIS A 51 9.82 4.74 12.17
CA HIS A 51 10.47 4.15 13.34
C HIS A 51 9.51 3.30 14.19
N VAL A 52 8.24 3.70 14.28
CA VAL A 52 7.22 2.97 15.06
C VAL A 52 6.76 1.74 14.29
N THR A 53 6.55 1.89 12.98
CA THR A 53 6.21 0.80 12.07
C THR A 53 7.23 -0.33 12.14
N LEU A 54 8.53 0.00 12.20
CA LEU A 54 9.59 -0.99 12.29
C LEU A 54 9.72 -1.62 13.68
N ARG A 55 9.40 -0.88 14.75
CA ARG A 55 9.43 -1.40 16.13
C ARG A 55 8.33 -2.43 16.37
N GLU A 56 7.13 -2.16 15.87
CA GLU A 56 5.97 -3.07 15.96
C GLU A 56 5.79 -3.87 14.65
N GLY A 57 6.90 -4.25 14.01
CA GLY A 57 6.90 -4.82 12.66
C GLY A 57 6.00 -6.05 12.52
N LYS A 58 5.93 -6.91 13.54
CA LYS A 58 5.06 -8.10 13.53
C LYS A 58 3.58 -7.72 13.53
N LEU A 59 3.16 -6.82 14.42
CA LEU A 59 1.78 -6.38 14.52
C LEU A 59 1.35 -5.61 13.27
N THR A 60 2.23 -4.73 12.77
CA THR A 60 2.01 -3.99 11.52
C THR A 60 1.86 -4.95 10.35
N ALA A 61 2.78 -5.91 10.20
CA ALA A 61 2.72 -6.90 9.14
C ALA A 61 1.45 -7.73 9.21
N LEU A 62 1.04 -8.18 10.40
CA LEU A 62 -0.19 -8.94 10.57
C LEU A 62 -1.44 -8.11 10.22
N SER A 63 -1.45 -6.84 10.62
CA SER A 63 -2.54 -5.90 10.34
C SER A 63 -2.66 -5.55 8.86
N VAL A 64 -1.61 -5.76 8.06
CA VAL A 64 -1.63 -5.60 6.60
C VAL A 64 -1.97 -6.94 5.92
N ILE A 65 -1.25 -8.01 6.28
CA ILE A 65 -1.33 -9.30 5.58
C ILE A 65 -2.71 -9.93 5.73
N ILE A 66 -3.31 -9.92 6.93
CA ILE A 66 -4.63 -10.53 7.16
C ILE A 66 -5.70 -9.90 6.25
N PRO A 67 -5.94 -8.57 6.28
CA PRO A 67 -6.94 -7.97 5.41
C PRO A 67 -6.58 -8.08 3.93
N THR A 68 -5.29 -8.01 3.56
CA THR A 68 -4.88 -8.21 2.16
C THR A 68 -5.25 -9.60 1.66
N LEU A 69 -4.94 -10.65 2.41
CA LEU A 69 -5.30 -12.02 2.02
C LEU A 69 -6.82 -12.21 1.96
N TYR A 70 -7.55 -11.67 2.93
CA TYR A 70 -9.01 -11.71 2.93
C TYR A 70 -9.60 -11.05 1.68
N LEU A 71 -9.18 -9.83 1.36
CA LEU A 71 -9.67 -9.09 0.18
C LEU A 71 -9.28 -9.78 -1.12
N CYS A 72 -8.04 -10.29 -1.24
CA CYS A 72 -7.61 -11.07 -2.39
C CYS A 72 -8.50 -12.30 -2.61
N LEU A 73 -8.88 -13.01 -1.55
CA LEU A 73 -9.74 -14.20 -1.66
C LEU A 73 -11.18 -13.83 -2.05
N CYS A 74 -11.74 -12.78 -1.45
CA CYS A 74 -13.06 -12.28 -1.83
C CYS A 74 -13.09 -11.85 -3.29
N ASP A 75 -12.03 -11.18 -3.74
CA ASP A 75 -11.96 -10.66 -5.09
C ASP A 75 -11.72 -11.76 -6.13
N ALA A 76 -10.82 -12.70 -5.83
CA ALA A 76 -10.64 -13.94 -6.59
C ALA A 76 -11.97 -14.68 -6.77
N TYR A 77 -12.77 -14.78 -5.71
CA TYR A 77 -14.08 -15.41 -5.76
C TYR A 77 -15.06 -14.63 -6.64
N ALA A 78 -15.12 -13.30 -6.50
CA ALA A 78 -16.00 -12.45 -7.31
C ALA A 78 -15.69 -12.53 -8.82
N ILE A 79 -14.40 -12.52 -9.18
CA ILE A 79 -13.94 -12.69 -10.56
C ILE A 79 -14.31 -14.08 -11.09
N SER A 80 -14.10 -15.13 -10.28
CA SER A 80 -14.46 -16.50 -10.67
C SER A 80 -15.96 -16.69 -10.94
N MET A 81 -16.79 -15.89 -10.28
CA MET A 81 -18.25 -15.87 -10.45
C MET A 81 -18.71 -14.94 -11.59
N GLY A 82 -17.79 -14.23 -12.24
CA GLY A 82 -18.11 -13.26 -13.29
C GLY A 82 -18.88 -12.05 -12.79
N VAL A 83 -18.84 -11.76 -11.48
CA VAL A 83 -19.48 -10.57 -10.90
C VAL A 83 -18.87 -9.31 -11.50
N TRP A 84 -17.55 -9.33 -11.70
CA TRP A 84 -16.82 -8.27 -12.38
C TRP A 84 -15.54 -8.83 -13.00
N ALA A 85 -14.96 -8.08 -13.94
CA ALA A 85 -13.74 -8.46 -14.64
C ALA A 85 -12.87 -7.23 -14.92
N ILE A 86 -11.57 -7.46 -15.04
CA ILE A 86 -10.58 -6.43 -15.36
C ILE A 86 -10.16 -6.63 -16.81
N ASN A 87 -9.93 -5.52 -17.52
CA ASN A 87 -9.49 -5.60 -18.91
C ASN A 87 -8.04 -6.10 -18.98
N GLU A 88 -7.86 -7.29 -19.54
CA GLU A 88 -6.55 -7.95 -19.70
C GLU A 88 -5.53 -7.11 -20.47
N LYS A 89 -5.98 -6.16 -21.29
CA LYS A 89 -5.11 -5.22 -22.02
C LYS A 89 -4.18 -4.42 -21.09
N TYR A 90 -4.62 -4.17 -19.85
CA TYR A 90 -3.89 -3.34 -18.88
C TYR A 90 -3.13 -4.13 -17.82
N LEU A 91 -3.15 -5.47 -17.90
CA LEU A 91 -2.54 -6.37 -16.94
C LEU A 91 -1.20 -6.90 -17.45
N ILE A 92 -0.25 -7.11 -16.55
CA ILE A 92 1.03 -7.76 -16.82
C ILE A 92 0.79 -9.20 -17.30
N GLY A 93 -0.33 -9.82 -16.91
CA GLY A 93 -0.71 -11.17 -17.31
C GLY A 93 -0.28 -12.25 -16.32
N ILE A 94 0.28 -11.87 -15.17
CA ILE A 94 0.56 -12.77 -14.05
C ILE A 94 -0.67 -12.85 -13.16
N HIS A 95 -1.13 -14.07 -12.89
CA HIS A 95 -2.34 -14.32 -12.11
C HIS A 95 -2.08 -15.33 -10.98
N PHE A 96 -2.73 -15.15 -9.85
CA PHE A 96 -2.82 -16.08 -8.74
C PHE A 96 -4.21 -16.73 -8.76
N GLY A 97 -4.36 -17.81 -9.53
CA GLY A 97 -5.68 -18.35 -9.84
C GLY A 97 -6.47 -17.34 -10.67
N PRO A 98 -7.70 -16.95 -10.27
CA PRO A 98 -8.49 -15.94 -10.99
C PRO A 98 -8.05 -14.48 -10.70
N LEU A 99 -7.17 -14.25 -9.72
CA LEU A 99 -6.80 -12.89 -9.29
C LEU A 99 -5.54 -12.38 -10.01
N PRO A 100 -5.59 -11.22 -10.69
CA PRO A 100 -4.39 -10.59 -11.24
C PRO A 100 -3.38 -10.15 -10.17
N LEU A 101 -2.09 -10.15 -10.51
CA LEU A 101 -1.02 -9.65 -9.63
C LEU A 101 -1.25 -8.20 -9.20
N GLU A 102 -1.78 -7.39 -10.10
CA GLU A 102 -2.11 -5.98 -9.88
C GLU A 102 -3.13 -5.79 -8.75
N GLU A 103 -4.17 -6.63 -8.67
CA GLU A 103 -5.17 -6.57 -7.61
C GLU A 103 -4.57 -6.94 -6.25
N ALA A 104 -3.76 -8.01 -6.21
CA ALA A 104 -3.04 -8.38 -4.98
C ALA A 104 -2.11 -7.25 -4.50
N THR A 105 -1.49 -6.56 -5.45
CA THR A 105 -0.60 -5.41 -5.19
C THR A 105 -1.39 -4.20 -4.71
N PHE A 106 -2.55 -3.93 -5.31
CA PHE A 106 -3.49 -2.89 -4.90
C PHE A 106 -3.95 -3.09 -3.45
N PHE A 107 -4.43 -4.28 -3.09
CA PHE A 107 -4.86 -4.59 -1.73
C PHE A 107 -3.71 -4.51 -0.72
N LEU A 108 -2.51 -4.96 -1.09
CA LEU A 108 -1.33 -4.84 -0.23
C LEU A 108 -0.99 -3.37 0.07
N ILE A 109 -0.87 -2.56 -0.97
CA ILE A 109 -0.44 -1.17 -0.87
C ILE A 109 -1.48 -0.32 -0.14
N THR A 110 -2.76 -0.49 -0.45
CA THR A 110 -3.84 0.25 0.21
C THR A 110 -3.95 -0.13 1.68
N ASN A 111 -3.82 -1.41 2.05
CA ASN A 111 -3.76 -1.81 3.47
C ASN A 111 -2.52 -1.24 4.17
N CYS A 112 -1.36 -1.19 3.51
CA CYS A 112 -0.18 -0.50 4.05
C CYS A 112 -0.50 0.98 4.35
N MET A 113 -1.22 1.68 3.47
CA MET A 113 -1.59 3.08 3.66
C MET A 113 -2.56 3.27 4.82
N VAL A 114 -3.56 2.38 4.93
CA VAL A 114 -4.55 2.40 6.00
C VAL A 114 -3.91 2.13 7.36
N VAL A 115 -3.10 1.08 7.47
CA VAL A 115 -2.43 0.70 8.73
C VAL A 115 -1.46 1.80 9.17
N GLN A 116 -0.65 2.34 8.26
CA GLN A 116 0.27 3.44 8.60
C GLN A 116 -0.49 4.72 8.96
N GLY A 117 -1.56 5.05 8.24
CA GLY A 117 -2.42 6.19 8.54
C GLY A 117 -3.05 6.08 9.92
N ALA A 118 -3.61 4.91 10.26
CA ALA A 118 -4.21 4.65 11.56
C ALA A 118 -3.17 4.73 12.69
N LEU A 119 -1.98 4.15 12.48
CA LEU A 119 -0.89 4.23 13.46
C LEU A 119 -0.48 5.68 13.74
N LEU A 120 -0.31 6.49 12.69
CA LEU A 120 0.01 7.90 12.82
C LEU A 120 -1.09 8.68 13.54
N PHE A 121 -2.34 8.40 13.21
CA PHE A 121 -3.51 9.04 13.83
C PHE A 121 -3.57 8.77 15.33
N VAL A 122 -3.43 7.50 15.75
CA VAL A 122 -3.42 7.13 17.17
C VAL A 122 -2.31 7.86 17.91
N ARG A 123 -1.09 7.90 17.37
CA ARG A 123 0.03 8.62 17.99
C ARG A 123 -0.16 10.13 18.05
N ALA A 124 -0.78 10.72 17.03
CA ALA A 124 -1.12 12.14 17.05
C ALA A 124 -2.12 12.43 18.19
N SER A 125 -3.13 11.56 18.36
CA SER A 125 -4.14 11.72 19.40
C SER A 125 -3.56 11.57 20.82
N GLU A 126 -2.67 10.60 21.06
CA GLU A 126 -1.98 10.41 22.34
C GLU A 126 -1.16 11.66 22.73
N LYS A 127 -0.43 12.25 21.77
CA LYS A 127 0.35 13.46 22.02
C LYS A 127 -0.52 14.66 22.39
N VAL A 128 -1.66 14.82 21.71
CA VAL A 128 -2.62 15.90 22.01
C VAL A 128 -3.19 15.73 23.42
N GLN A 129 -3.56 14.51 23.81
CA GLN A 129 -4.08 14.23 25.17
C GLN A 129 -3.03 14.49 26.25
N GLN A 130 -1.78 14.11 26.04
CA GLN A 130 -0.69 14.40 26.98
C GLN A 130 -0.45 15.89 27.15
N ALA A 131 -0.52 16.67 26.05
CA ALA A 131 -0.38 18.13 26.10
C ALA A 131 -1.54 18.79 26.86
N SER A 132 -2.76 18.25 26.76
CA SER A 132 -3.93 18.76 27.50
C SER A 132 -3.96 18.31 28.96
N GLY A 133 -3.39 17.14 29.30
CA GLY A 133 -3.40 16.58 30.66
C GLY A 133 -2.21 16.99 31.55
N GLY A 134 -1.11 17.49 30.97
CA GLY A 134 0.10 17.89 31.71
C GLY A 134 0.12 19.34 32.24
N GLY A 135 -0.99 20.08 32.15
CA GLY A 135 -1.10 21.48 32.58
C GLY A 135 -1.77 21.70 33.94
N GLY A 136 -1.85 20.68 34.79
CA GLY A 136 -2.46 20.73 36.13
C GLY A 136 -1.43 20.79 37.24
#